data_AF-A0A099PDY1-F1
#
_entry.id   AF-A0A099PDY1-F1
#
_cell.length_a   1.000
_cell.length_b   1.000
_cell.length_c   1.000
_cell.angle_alpha   90.00
_cell.angle_beta   90.00
_cell.angle_gamma   90.00
#
_symmetry.space_group_name_H-M   'P 1'
#
loop_
_entity.id
_entity.type
_entity.pdbx_description
1 polymer ?
#
loop_
_entity_poly.entity_id
_entity_poly.type
_entity_poly.pdbx_seq_one_letter_code
_entity_poly.pdbx_strand_id
1 'polypeptide(L)'
;MNFVPERMAPLRARRMGIDTHHEPTLYLRAESPVCRSEGFESLSRILASSHGNKCIIASLNIITSDLISDDEVGFSEVAWRRFKVEPEAPVWLSHPRPVHSLSHVRAKVYGHRLSDAQFSDIINDIVDGQYAEVHLAAFITACGDDKLDDDEITSLTRAMVDSGSRIDWKLPVVLDKHCVGGLPGNRTTPIVISILTACGITIPKTSSRAITSPAGTADTMETLTNVSLSLDQMRDVVRRVGGCLAWGGSVRLSPADDLLIQVERALDIDSEGQLIASVLSKKIAAGATHVLIDIPVGPTAKVRSQAAADKLAASFEAVAANLDLKIRVLFTDGSQPVGRGIGPALEARDILAVLQNRADSPSDLRDRAVLIAGAMLEMVKDMAPGEGIDLAMKTLNSGAAWNKFMAICAAQGGMKTPPIAPYRYALIAKKSGIVTNIDNRQLSKVAKLAGAPADPAAGVDMHVHLGQPVDAGTPLLTIHAESVGELNYAVDYLGEHTDIICLSTERRDKEKHG
;
A
#
# COMPACT_ATOMS: atom_id res chain seq x y z
N MET A 1 42.10 -31.50 35.84
CA MET A 1 42.25 -30.38 34.89
C MET A 1 40.91 -30.18 34.22
N ASN A 2 40.26 -29.04 34.46
CA ASN A 2 39.10 -28.65 33.66
C ASN A 2 39.62 -28.09 32.35
N PHE A 3 39.49 -28.86 31.27
CA PHE A 3 39.77 -28.37 29.93
C PHE A 3 38.62 -27.46 29.53
N VAL A 4 38.91 -26.16 29.42
CA VAL A 4 37.98 -25.20 28.83
C VAL A 4 38.29 -25.18 27.34
N PRO A 5 37.34 -25.50 26.45
CA PRO A 5 37.58 -25.41 25.01
C PRO A 5 37.93 -23.98 24.61
N GLU A 6 38.91 -23.82 23.71
CA GLU A 6 39.20 -22.53 23.09
C GLU A 6 37.95 -22.02 22.39
N ARG A 7 37.50 -20.81 22.75
CA ARG A 7 36.41 -20.16 22.04
C ARG A 7 36.93 -19.69 20.69
N MET A 8 36.18 -20.00 19.64
CA MET A 8 36.50 -19.52 18.30
C MET A 8 36.68 -18.00 18.28
N ALA A 9 37.72 -17.56 17.57
CA ALA A 9 37.97 -16.15 17.35
C ALA A 9 36.77 -15.51 16.62
N PRO A 10 36.36 -14.29 17.01
CA PRO A 10 35.30 -13.59 16.31
C PRO A 10 35.71 -13.24 14.88
N LEU A 11 34.74 -13.20 13.97
CA LEU A 11 34.92 -12.67 12.63
C LEU A 11 34.86 -11.15 12.65
N ARG A 12 35.54 -10.50 11.71
CA ARG A 12 35.50 -9.04 11.52
C ARG A 12 34.35 -8.66 10.58
N ALA A 13 33.53 -7.70 11.00
CA ALA A 13 32.37 -7.26 10.22
C ALA A 13 32.77 -6.42 9.01
N ARG A 14 32.30 -6.79 7.81
CA ARG A 14 32.59 -6.07 6.56
C ARG A 14 31.31 -5.71 5.80
N ARG A 15 31.18 -4.44 5.41
CA ARG A 15 30.08 -3.96 4.55
C ARG A 15 30.41 -4.25 3.08
N MET A 16 29.52 -4.97 2.38
CA MET A 16 29.79 -5.45 1.01
C MET A 16 29.28 -4.52 -0.09
N GLY A 17 28.37 -3.58 0.21
CA GLY A 17 27.75 -2.74 -0.82
C GLY A 17 26.73 -3.47 -1.70
N ILE A 18 26.36 -4.71 -1.36
CA ILE A 18 25.42 -5.52 -2.13
C ILE A 18 24.00 -5.24 -1.64
N ASP A 19 23.14 -4.79 -2.55
CA ASP A 19 21.71 -4.62 -2.29
C ASP A 19 20.96 -5.93 -2.55
N THR A 20 20.52 -6.58 -1.48
CA THR A 20 19.65 -7.75 -1.50
C THR A 20 18.18 -7.37 -1.29
N HIS A 21 17.87 -6.08 -1.49
CA HIS A 21 16.59 -5.43 -1.21
C HIS A 21 16.18 -5.55 0.26
N HIS A 22 15.52 -6.64 0.62
CA HIS A 22 14.86 -6.80 1.91
C HIS A 22 15.43 -7.93 2.75
N GLU A 23 16.03 -8.94 2.12
CA GLU A 23 16.55 -10.11 2.81
C GLU A 23 17.93 -9.80 3.43
N PRO A 24 18.07 -9.85 4.76
CA PRO A 24 19.38 -9.76 5.39
C PRO A 24 20.23 -10.97 5.00
N THR A 25 21.29 -10.71 4.22
CA THR A 25 22.23 -11.73 3.77
C THR A 25 23.62 -11.49 4.37
N LEU A 26 24.24 -12.56 4.85
CA LEU A 26 25.64 -12.63 5.25
C LEU A 26 26.45 -13.36 4.18
N TYR A 27 27.73 -13.06 4.13
CA TYR A 27 28.67 -13.70 3.21
C TYR A 27 29.86 -14.22 4.00
N LEU A 28 30.14 -15.52 3.90
CA LEU A 28 31.33 -16.14 4.48
C LEU A 28 32.15 -16.81 3.40
N ARG A 29 33.46 -16.79 3.57
CA ARG A 29 34.36 -17.54 2.69
C ARG A 29 34.24 -19.04 2.97
N ALA A 30 34.23 -19.86 1.92
CA ALA A 30 34.15 -21.32 2.02
C ALA A 30 35.26 -21.93 2.90
N GLU A 31 36.45 -21.32 2.88
CA GLU A 31 37.58 -21.74 3.70
C GLU A 31 37.56 -21.22 5.14
N SER A 32 36.58 -20.39 5.53
CA SER A 32 36.51 -19.84 6.88
C SER A 32 36.41 -20.96 7.92
N PRO A 33 37.22 -20.93 8.99
CA PRO A 33 37.15 -21.92 10.07
C PRO A 33 35.76 -22.03 10.69
N VAL A 34 35.01 -20.92 10.71
CA VAL A 34 33.63 -20.84 11.21
C VAL A 34 32.64 -21.61 10.34
N CYS A 35 32.81 -21.58 9.02
CA CYS A 35 31.97 -22.33 8.10
C CYS A 35 32.13 -23.84 8.32
N ARG A 36 33.37 -24.29 8.57
CA ARG A 36 33.70 -25.71 8.74
C ARG A 36 33.33 -26.26 10.12
N SER A 37 33.48 -25.48 11.18
CA SER A 37 33.22 -25.94 12.56
C SER A 37 31.73 -26.02 12.88
N GLU A 38 30.93 -25.08 12.39
CA GLU A 38 29.49 -25.00 12.65
C GLU A 38 28.65 -25.78 11.62
N GLY A 39 29.30 -26.31 10.57
CA GLY A 39 28.63 -27.04 9.49
C GLY A 39 27.68 -26.17 8.67
N PHE A 40 27.99 -24.88 8.51
CA PHE A 40 27.12 -23.97 7.76
C PHE A 40 27.13 -24.31 6.27
N GLU A 41 25.94 -24.48 5.70
CA GLU A 41 25.73 -24.64 4.26
C GLU A 41 25.18 -23.33 3.67
N SER A 42 25.32 -23.15 2.35
CA SER A 42 24.69 -22.01 1.67
C SER A 42 23.17 -22.01 1.90
N LEU A 43 22.59 -20.83 2.06
CA LEU A 43 21.19 -20.57 2.42
C LEU A 43 20.81 -20.96 3.86
N SER A 44 21.77 -21.37 4.70
CA SER A 44 21.52 -21.56 6.14
C SER A 44 21.12 -20.24 6.80
N ARG A 45 20.16 -20.29 7.73
CA ARG A 45 19.83 -19.15 8.59
C ARG A 45 20.82 -19.10 9.74
N ILE A 46 21.47 -17.96 9.94
CA ILE A 46 22.52 -17.77 10.93
C ILE A 46 22.16 -16.60 11.85
N LEU A 47 22.37 -16.80 13.15
CA LEU A 47 22.37 -15.75 14.15
C LEU A 47 23.76 -15.12 14.22
N ALA A 48 23.89 -13.91 13.70
CA ALA A 48 25.05 -13.06 13.93
C ALA A 48 24.84 -12.24 15.20
N SER A 49 25.83 -12.25 16.08
CA SER A 49 25.83 -11.49 17.33
C SER A 49 27.11 -10.68 17.47
N SER A 50 27.01 -9.51 18.10
CA SER A 50 28.14 -8.64 18.42
C SER A 50 27.98 -8.09 19.84
N HIS A 51 28.97 -7.33 20.30
CA HIS A 51 28.92 -6.73 21.63
C HIS A 51 27.69 -5.84 21.84
N GLY A 52 27.25 -5.74 23.10
CA GLY A 52 26.08 -4.92 23.48
C GLY A 52 24.74 -5.57 23.16
N ASN A 53 24.65 -6.91 23.19
CA ASN A 53 23.45 -7.70 22.86
C ASN A 53 22.86 -7.39 21.47
N LYS A 54 23.67 -6.89 20.54
CA LYS A 54 23.24 -6.71 19.15
C LYS A 54 23.23 -8.07 18.48
N CYS A 55 22.10 -8.43 17.88
CA CYS A 55 21.99 -9.63 17.08
C CYS A 55 21.14 -9.40 15.82
N ILE A 56 21.38 -10.21 14.80
CA ILE A 56 20.58 -10.27 13.59
C ILE A 56 20.52 -11.72 13.10
N ILE A 57 19.35 -12.13 12.59
CA ILE A 57 19.24 -13.38 11.85
C ILE A 57 19.23 -13.09 10.36
N ALA A 58 20.07 -13.79 9.63
CA ALA A 58 20.30 -13.55 8.21
C ALA A 58 20.58 -14.85 7.46
N SER A 59 20.34 -14.85 6.16
CA SER A 59 20.64 -15.97 5.28
C SER A 59 22.12 -15.94 4.88
N LEU A 60 22.80 -17.08 4.95
CA LEU A 60 24.22 -17.17 4.60
C LEU A 60 24.41 -17.51 3.12
N ASN A 61 25.22 -16.73 2.42
CA ASN A 61 25.82 -17.12 1.15
C ASN A 61 27.31 -17.42 1.33
N ILE A 62 27.78 -18.46 0.64
CA ILE A 62 29.19 -18.85 0.69
C ILE A 62 29.93 -18.26 -0.51
N ILE A 63 31.01 -17.53 -0.24
CA ILE A 63 31.93 -16.98 -1.22
C ILE A 63 33.06 -17.97 -1.46
N THR A 64 33.30 -18.31 -2.73
CA THR A 64 34.42 -19.16 -3.17
C THR A 64 35.61 -18.37 -3.72
N SER A 65 35.47 -17.05 -3.89
CA SER A 65 36.54 -16.14 -4.28
C SER A 65 37.25 -15.51 -3.07
N ASP A 66 38.25 -14.68 -3.35
CA ASP A 66 39.02 -13.87 -2.40
C ASP A 66 38.37 -12.52 -2.07
N LEU A 67 37.06 -12.36 -2.37
CA LEU A 67 36.34 -11.10 -2.15
C LEU A 67 36.33 -10.67 -0.67
N ILE A 68 36.34 -11.64 0.25
CA ILE A 68 36.47 -11.45 1.71
C ILE A 68 37.53 -12.38 2.29
N SER A 69 38.17 -11.97 3.38
CA SER A 69 39.12 -12.82 4.11
C SER A 69 38.41 -13.95 4.85
N ASP A 70 39.16 -14.98 5.25
CA ASP A 70 38.65 -16.13 6.02
C ASP A 70 38.26 -15.79 7.46
N ASP A 71 38.77 -14.67 7.99
CA ASP A 71 38.45 -14.08 9.29
C ASP A 71 37.39 -12.95 9.22
N GLU A 72 36.75 -12.76 8.06
CA GLU A 72 35.73 -11.74 7.84
C GLU A 72 34.34 -12.35 7.63
N VAL A 73 33.31 -11.59 7.99
CA VAL A 73 31.92 -11.84 7.58
C VAL A 73 31.38 -10.61 6.86
N GLY A 74 30.99 -10.81 5.61
CA GLY A 74 30.37 -9.79 4.77
C GLY A 74 28.89 -9.62 5.09
N PHE A 75 28.39 -8.40 5.01
CA PHE A 75 26.97 -8.07 5.17
C PHE A 75 26.44 -7.36 3.93
N SER A 76 25.24 -7.76 3.49
CA SER A 76 24.40 -6.98 2.57
C SER A 76 24.04 -5.61 3.15
N GLU A 77 23.62 -4.68 2.29
CA GLU A 77 23.24 -3.32 2.69
C GLU A 77 22.09 -3.29 3.70
N VAL A 78 21.12 -4.20 3.56
CA VAL A 78 20.01 -4.31 4.51
C VAL A 78 20.43 -4.94 5.83
N ALA A 79 21.28 -5.99 5.81
CA ALA A 79 21.81 -6.60 7.03
C ALA A 79 22.66 -5.61 7.81
N TRP A 80 23.53 -4.84 7.14
CA TRP A 80 24.36 -3.81 7.76
C TRP A 80 23.51 -2.73 8.47
N ARG A 81 22.51 -2.19 7.76
CA ARG A 81 21.59 -1.16 8.29
C ARG A 81 20.76 -1.66 9.48
N ARG A 82 20.33 -2.93 9.47
CA ARG A 82 19.54 -3.54 10.56
C ARG A 82 20.41 -3.90 11.75
N PHE A 83 21.60 -4.47 11.52
CA PHE A 83 22.50 -4.93 12.58
C PHE A 83 23.19 -3.78 13.31
N LYS A 84 23.40 -2.64 12.62
CA LYS A 84 23.97 -1.40 13.18
C LYS A 84 25.31 -1.65 13.90
N VAL A 85 26.18 -2.41 13.25
CA VAL A 85 27.55 -2.66 13.70
C VAL A 85 28.53 -1.73 12.99
N GLU A 86 29.63 -1.45 13.68
CA GLU A 86 30.75 -0.69 13.12
C GLU A 86 31.59 -1.59 12.19
N PRO A 87 32.29 -1.01 11.20
CA PRO A 87 33.33 -1.71 10.44
C PRO A 87 34.33 -2.41 11.37
N GLU A 88 34.72 -3.63 11.01
CA GLU A 88 35.69 -4.44 11.77
C GLU A 88 35.25 -4.87 13.17
N ALA A 89 33.99 -4.61 13.56
CA ALA A 89 33.47 -5.07 14.85
C ALA A 89 33.51 -6.62 14.94
N PRO A 90 33.80 -7.19 16.11
CA PRO A 90 33.80 -8.63 16.30
C PRO A 90 32.37 -9.20 16.22
N VAL A 91 32.23 -10.28 15.46
CA VAL A 91 30.96 -10.98 15.21
C VAL A 91 31.11 -12.46 15.50
N TRP A 92 30.14 -13.01 16.24
CA TRP A 92 29.98 -14.45 16.45
C TRP A 92 28.79 -14.95 15.67
N LEU A 93 28.98 -16.06 14.97
CA LEU A 93 27.95 -16.75 14.22
C LEU A 93 27.53 -18.02 14.94
N SER A 94 26.24 -18.29 14.95
CA SER A 94 25.65 -19.49 15.56
C SER A 94 24.35 -19.85 14.87
N HIS A 95 23.85 -21.05 15.10
CA HIS A 95 22.52 -21.45 14.65
C HIS A 95 21.43 -20.70 15.43
N PRO A 96 20.40 -20.14 14.78
CA PRO A 96 19.26 -19.55 15.47
C PRO A 96 18.50 -20.64 16.23
N ARG A 97 17.79 -20.24 17.29
CA ARG A 97 16.93 -21.18 18.03
C ARG A 97 15.78 -21.66 17.14
N PRO A 98 15.29 -22.90 17.33
CA PRO A 98 14.11 -23.36 16.62
C PRO A 98 12.91 -22.43 16.87
N VAL A 99 12.26 -22.04 15.79
CA VAL A 99 11.08 -21.16 15.84
C VAL A 99 9.84 -22.03 16.05
N HIS A 100 9.32 -22.04 17.27
CA HIS A 100 8.24 -22.97 17.68
C HIS A 100 6.92 -22.72 16.92
N SER A 101 6.62 -21.47 16.59
CA SER A 101 5.42 -21.06 15.85
C SER A 101 5.35 -21.62 14.41
N LEU A 102 6.45 -22.10 13.84
CA LEU A 102 6.44 -22.84 12.57
C LEU A 102 5.63 -24.14 12.64
N SER A 103 5.42 -24.71 13.84
CA SER A 103 4.47 -25.80 14.03
C SER A 103 3.02 -25.38 13.80
N HIS A 104 2.66 -24.14 14.13
CA HIS A 104 1.32 -23.57 13.89
C HIS A 104 1.10 -23.29 12.40
N VAL A 105 2.11 -22.75 11.71
CA VAL A 105 2.06 -22.60 10.25
C VAL A 105 1.82 -23.94 9.57
N ARG A 106 2.55 -25.00 9.97
CA ARG A 106 2.32 -26.36 9.47
C ARG A 106 0.90 -26.84 9.76
N ALA A 107 0.39 -26.63 10.97
CA ALA A 107 -0.98 -26.98 11.31
C ALA A 107 -2.00 -26.29 10.38
N LYS A 108 -1.79 -24.99 10.09
CA LYS A 108 -2.63 -24.24 9.16
C LYS A 108 -2.55 -24.76 7.73
N VAL A 109 -1.36 -25.14 7.27
CA VAL A 109 -1.16 -25.80 5.95
C VAL A 109 -2.02 -27.07 5.83
N TYR A 110 -2.18 -27.83 6.91
CA TYR A 110 -3.02 -29.02 6.96
C TYR A 110 -4.52 -28.73 7.24
N GLY A 111 -4.93 -27.45 7.22
CA GLY A 111 -6.33 -27.05 7.36
C GLY A 111 -6.84 -26.95 8.80
N HIS A 112 -5.95 -26.96 9.80
CA HIS A 112 -6.36 -26.74 11.18
C HIS A 112 -6.60 -25.26 11.47
N ARG A 113 -7.63 -24.97 12.27
CA ARG A 113 -7.86 -23.62 12.80
C ARG A 113 -6.76 -23.24 13.78
N LEU A 114 -6.38 -21.97 13.79
CA LEU A 114 -5.44 -21.40 14.75
C LEU A 114 -6.18 -20.58 15.81
N SER A 115 -5.68 -20.65 17.04
CA SER A 115 -6.14 -19.83 18.17
C SER A 115 -5.45 -18.47 18.22
N ASP A 116 -6.00 -17.54 19.00
CA ASP A 116 -5.41 -16.21 19.28
C ASP A 116 -3.93 -16.29 19.65
N ALA A 117 -3.57 -17.16 20.62
CA ALA A 117 -2.20 -17.31 21.07
C ALA A 117 -1.27 -17.79 19.94
N GLN A 118 -1.74 -18.69 19.08
CA GLN A 118 -0.94 -19.19 17.95
C GLN A 118 -0.72 -18.12 16.88
N PHE A 119 -1.73 -17.29 16.60
CA PHE A 119 -1.55 -16.13 15.71
C PHE A 119 -0.60 -15.10 16.33
N SER A 120 -0.72 -14.81 17.63
CA SER A 120 0.22 -13.93 18.34
C SER A 120 1.65 -14.45 18.23
N ASP A 121 1.89 -15.74 18.47
CA ASP A 121 3.22 -16.35 18.36
C ASP A 121 3.79 -16.23 16.93
N ILE A 122 2.98 -16.54 15.90
CA ILE A 122 3.39 -16.39 14.50
C ILE A 122 3.76 -14.93 14.19
N ILE A 123 2.87 -13.99 14.52
CA ILE A 123 3.05 -12.58 14.16
C ILE A 123 4.24 -11.98 14.90
N ASN A 124 4.44 -12.30 16.18
CA ASN A 124 5.60 -11.84 16.94
C ASN A 124 6.91 -12.37 16.32
N ASP A 125 6.99 -13.65 15.99
CA ASP A 125 8.17 -14.24 15.35
C ASP A 125 8.44 -13.66 13.94
N ILE A 126 7.39 -13.27 13.20
CA ILE A 126 7.52 -12.55 11.93
C ILE A 126 8.13 -11.16 12.16
N VAL A 127 7.60 -10.39 13.10
CA VAL A 127 8.06 -9.03 13.40
C VAL A 127 9.48 -9.03 13.97
N ASP A 128 9.83 -10.04 14.76
CA ASP A 128 11.17 -10.26 15.32
C ASP A 128 12.19 -10.78 14.27
N GLY A 129 11.74 -10.99 13.03
CA GLY A 129 12.60 -11.41 11.92
C GLY A 129 13.09 -12.86 12.03
N GLN A 130 12.41 -13.69 12.83
CA GLN A 130 12.71 -15.12 12.98
C GLN A 130 12.33 -15.88 11.71
N TYR A 131 11.26 -15.45 11.04
CA TYR A 131 10.77 -16.06 9.81
C TYR A 131 11.67 -15.70 8.61
N ALA A 132 11.98 -16.71 7.79
CA ALA A 132 12.56 -16.52 6.47
C ALA A 132 11.45 -16.25 5.45
N GLU A 133 11.78 -15.73 4.27
CA GLU A 133 10.78 -15.44 3.23
C GLU A 133 9.97 -16.69 2.84
N VAL A 134 10.60 -17.87 2.79
CA VAL A 134 9.89 -19.14 2.55
C VAL A 134 8.85 -19.47 3.62
N HIS A 135 9.10 -19.11 4.89
CA HIS A 135 8.14 -19.32 5.98
C HIS A 135 6.97 -18.33 5.88
N LEU A 136 7.25 -17.07 5.50
CA LEU A 136 6.22 -16.07 5.23
C LEU A 136 5.33 -16.50 4.07
N ALA A 137 5.94 -16.94 2.96
CA ALA A 137 5.22 -17.44 1.79
C ALA A 137 4.35 -18.65 2.13
N ALA A 138 4.86 -19.58 2.96
CA ALA A 138 4.08 -20.71 3.44
C ALA A 138 2.88 -20.27 4.28
N PHE A 139 3.06 -19.31 5.19
CA PHE A 139 1.96 -18.77 6.01
C PHE A 139 0.89 -18.06 5.17
N ILE A 140 1.30 -17.20 4.23
CA ILE A 140 0.40 -16.50 3.30
C ILE A 140 -0.41 -17.52 2.48
N THR A 141 0.28 -18.50 1.90
CA THR A 141 -0.37 -19.55 1.10
C THR A 141 -1.31 -20.42 1.94
N ALA A 142 -0.96 -20.70 3.20
CA ALA A 142 -1.79 -21.46 4.12
C ALA A 142 -3.07 -20.71 4.55
N CYS A 143 -3.00 -19.37 4.57
CA CYS A 143 -4.14 -18.50 4.85
C CYS A 143 -4.98 -18.14 3.61
N GLY A 144 -4.49 -18.47 2.41
CA GLY A 144 -5.17 -18.15 1.16
C GLY A 144 -6.43 -18.99 0.88
N ASP A 145 -7.27 -18.51 -0.04
CA ASP A 145 -8.44 -19.22 -0.60
C ASP A 145 -9.50 -19.65 0.43
N ASP A 146 -10.12 -18.68 1.12
CA ASP A 146 -11.21 -18.87 2.10
C ASP A 146 -10.88 -19.80 3.28
N LYS A 147 -9.59 -20.03 3.55
CA LYS A 147 -9.12 -20.86 4.67
C LYS A 147 -9.12 -20.18 6.02
N LEU A 148 -9.44 -18.88 6.09
CA LEU A 148 -9.63 -18.16 7.33
C LEU A 148 -11.12 -17.86 7.49
N ASP A 149 -11.70 -18.27 8.61
CA ASP A 149 -13.03 -17.80 9.01
C ASP A 149 -12.94 -16.45 9.77
N ASP A 150 -14.09 -15.82 10.00
CA ASP A 150 -14.15 -14.48 10.61
C ASP A 150 -13.50 -14.42 12.01
N ASP A 151 -13.53 -15.52 12.78
CA ASP A 151 -12.84 -15.57 14.08
C ASP A 151 -11.32 -15.57 13.87
N GLU A 152 -10.80 -16.41 12.96
CA GLU A 152 -9.37 -16.45 12.66
C GLU A 152 -8.86 -15.14 12.06
N ILE A 153 -9.67 -14.48 11.21
CA ILE A 153 -9.35 -13.13 10.70
C ILE A 153 -9.31 -12.13 11.86
N THR A 154 -10.25 -12.21 12.80
CA THR A 154 -10.27 -11.37 14.00
C THR A 154 -8.99 -11.58 14.84
N SER A 155 -8.62 -12.84 15.10
CA SER A 155 -7.41 -13.20 15.86
C SER A 155 -6.13 -12.73 15.17
N LEU A 156 -6.02 -12.94 13.86
CA LEU A 156 -4.91 -12.44 13.05
C LEU A 156 -4.81 -10.91 13.11
N THR A 157 -5.95 -10.22 12.93
CA THR A 157 -6.00 -8.76 12.98
C THR A 157 -5.54 -8.23 14.34
N ARG A 158 -6.00 -8.86 15.43
CA ARG A 158 -5.60 -8.49 16.80
C ARG A 158 -4.11 -8.69 17.02
N ALA A 159 -3.56 -9.84 16.63
CA ALA A 159 -2.13 -10.11 16.70
C ALA A 159 -1.30 -9.08 15.91
N MET A 160 -1.75 -8.68 14.71
CA MET A 160 -1.08 -7.64 13.92
C MET A 160 -1.11 -6.27 14.61
N VAL A 161 -2.24 -5.88 15.22
CA VAL A 161 -2.36 -4.64 16.00
C VAL A 161 -1.41 -4.65 17.20
N ASP A 162 -1.40 -5.75 17.97
CA ASP A 162 -0.66 -5.86 19.23
C ASP A 162 0.86 -5.94 19.02
N SER A 163 1.31 -6.40 17.84
CA SER A 163 2.72 -6.44 17.45
C SER A 163 3.34 -5.06 17.16
N GLY A 164 2.50 -4.04 16.99
CA GLY A 164 2.89 -2.71 16.54
C GLY A 164 2.71 -1.62 17.60
N SER A 165 2.80 -0.37 17.15
CA SER A 165 2.50 0.79 17.99
C SER A 165 1.10 1.31 17.69
N ARG A 166 0.37 1.71 18.74
CA ARG A 166 -0.97 2.29 18.62
C ARG A 166 -0.97 3.77 18.94
N ILE A 167 -1.65 4.56 18.12
CA ILE A 167 -1.92 5.96 18.38
C ILE A 167 -3.23 6.09 19.16
N ASP A 168 -3.18 6.79 20.28
CA ASP A 168 -4.36 7.28 20.99
C ASP A 168 -4.52 8.79 20.75
N TRP A 169 -5.64 9.17 20.14
CA TRP A 169 -5.99 10.57 19.86
C TRP A 169 -6.73 11.25 21.02
N LYS A 170 -7.14 10.50 22.05
CA LYS A 170 -7.96 10.98 23.17
C LYS A 170 -9.25 11.68 22.73
N LEU A 171 -9.84 11.17 21.64
CA LEU A 171 -11.09 11.66 21.07
C LEU A 171 -12.08 10.50 20.97
N PRO A 172 -13.37 10.73 21.26
CA PRO A 172 -14.39 9.70 21.15
C PRO A 172 -14.67 9.28 19.71
N VAL A 173 -14.42 10.19 18.76
CA VAL A 173 -14.63 9.97 17.32
C VAL A 173 -13.40 10.39 16.56
N VAL A 174 -12.84 9.42 15.84
CA VAL A 174 -11.73 9.52 14.90
C VAL A 174 -12.12 8.73 13.66
N LEU A 175 -12.31 9.43 12.54
CA LEU A 175 -12.64 8.81 11.26
C LEU A 175 -11.37 8.36 10.54
N ASP A 176 -11.48 7.28 9.76
CA ASP A 176 -10.53 6.92 8.70
C ASP A 176 -11.31 6.43 7.47
N LYS A 177 -10.67 6.43 6.29
CA LYS A 177 -11.22 5.94 5.03
C LYS A 177 -10.24 4.96 4.40
N HIS A 178 -10.69 3.74 4.12
CA HIS A 178 -9.94 2.83 3.28
C HIS A 178 -10.64 2.62 1.94
N CYS A 179 -9.87 2.29 0.91
CA CYS A 179 -10.40 1.82 -0.35
C CYS A 179 -9.69 0.51 -0.67
N VAL A 180 -10.44 -0.55 -0.95
CA VAL A 180 -9.91 -1.87 -1.31
C VAL A 180 -8.97 -1.78 -2.53
N GLY A 181 -9.14 -0.74 -3.35
CA GLY A 181 -8.23 -0.40 -4.42
C GLY A 181 -8.52 -1.17 -5.70
N GLY A 182 -7.50 -1.31 -6.54
CA GLY A 182 -7.62 -1.93 -7.87
C GLY A 182 -8.22 -1.03 -8.96
N LEU A 183 -8.55 0.22 -8.63
CA LEU A 183 -9.05 1.22 -9.58
C LEU A 183 -8.04 2.38 -9.75
N PRO A 184 -7.45 2.60 -10.94
CA PRO A 184 -6.57 3.73 -11.18
C PRO A 184 -7.32 5.07 -11.13
N GLY A 185 -6.60 6.16 -10.83
CA GLY A 185 -7.17 7.51 -10.76
C GLY A 185 -8.05 7.81 -9.53
N ASN A 186 -8.42 6.81 -8.72
CA ASN A 186 -9.32 6.97 -7.56
C ASN A 186 -8.68 7.71 -6.36
N ARG A 187 -8.37 9.00 -6.52
CA ARG A 187 -7.81 9.89 -5.48
C ARG A 187 -8.85 10.75 -4.78
N THR A 188 -9.87 10.08 -4.28
CA THR A 188 -10.92 10.70 -3.46
C THR A 188 -10.41 11.13 -2.08
N THR A 189 -9.43 10.43 -1.51
CA THR A 189 -9.00 10.59 -0.10
C THR A 189 -8.62 12.03 0.29
N PRO A 190 -7.78 12.77 -0.47
CA PRO A 190 -7.45 14.15 -0.09
C PRO A 190 -8.66 15.10 -0.11
N ILE A 191 -9.58 14.91 -1.05
CA ILE A 191 -10.81 15.70 -1.16
C ILE A 191 -11.73 15.41 0.03
N VAL A 192 -11.94 14.13 0.33
CA VAL A 192 -12.75 13.67 1.47
C VAL A 192 -12.24 14.23 2.80
N ILE A 193 -10.94 14.13 3.06
CA ILE A 193 -10.31 14.67 4.27
C ILE A 193 -10.52 16.19 4.38
N SER A 194 -10.39 16.89 3.27
CA SER A 194 -10.56 18.34 3.23
C SER A 194 -12.00 18.75 3.55
N ILE A 195 -13.00 18.01 3.05
CA ILE A 195 -14.41 18.23 3.36
C ILE A 195 -14.69 17.93 4.85
N LEU A 196 -14.23 16.77 5.36
CA LEU A 196 -14.51 16.34 6.73
C LEU A 196 -13.87 17.25 7.78
N THR A 197 -12.61 17.66 7.56
CA THR A 197 -11.91 18.60 8.44
C THR A 197 -12.52 20.00 8.40
N ALA A 198 -13.08 20.43 7.26
CA ALA A 198 -13.85 21.67 7.16
C ALA A 198 -15.16 21.59 7.95
N CYS A 199 -15.73 20.40 8.07
CA CYS A 199 -16.88 20.11 8.92
C CYS A 199 -16.53 19.88 10.40
N GLY A 200 -15.27 20.07 10.80
CA GLY A 200 -14.81 19.93 12.19
C GLY A 200 -14.57 18.48 12.64
N ILE A 201 -14.49 17.52 11.72
CA ILE A 201 -14.25 16.12 12.05
C ILE A 201 -12.76 15.77 11.99
N THR A 202 -12.30 14.97 12.95
CA THR A 202 -10.91 14.51 13.03
C THR A 202 -10.67 13.27 12.15
N ILE A 203 -9.72 13.37 11.22
CA ILE A 203 -9.35 12.28 10.29
C ILE A 203 -7.82 12.25 10.04
N PRO A 204 -7.06 11.56 10.91
CA PRO A 204 -5.60 11.49 10.83
C PRO A 204 -5.16 10.41 9.83
N LYS A 205 -5.24 10.69 8.52
CA LYS A 205 -5.03 9.68 7.49
C LYS A 205 -3.56 9.32 7.32
N THR A 206 -3.28 8.02 7.51
CA THR A 206 -2.05 7.37 7.04
C THR A 206 -2.32 6.56 5.78
N SER A 207 -1.49 6.72 4.76
CA SER A 207 -1.60 6.00 3.48
C SER A 207 -0.29 5.32 3.14
N SER A 208 -0.35 4.16 2.50
CA SER A 208 0.80 3.54 1.88
C SER A 208 1.14 4.23 0.55
N ARG A 209 2.37 4.00 0.09
CA ARG A 209 2.76 4.23 -1.29
C ARG A 209 2.18 3.14 -2.19
N ALA A 210 2.16 3.39 -3.49
CA ALA A 210 1.74 2.42 -4.47
C ALA A 210 2.59 1.16 -4.34
N ILE A 211 1.92 0.02 -4.31
CA ILE A 211 2.55 -1.30 -4.36
C ILE A 211 2.19 -1.94 -5.70
N THR A 212 0.88 -2.06 -5.98
CA THR A 212 0.35 -2.63 -7.22
C THR A 212 -0.40 -1.61 -8.08
N SER A 213 -0.65 -0.40 -7.58
CA SER A 213 -1.26 0.69 -8.35
C SER A 213 -0.20 1.56 -9.04
N PRO A 214 -0.55 2.34 -10.07
CA PRO A 214 0.37 3.30 -10.70
C PRO A 214 0.78 4.46 -9.80
N ALA A 215 -0.04 4.74 -8.79
CA ALA A 215 0.25 5.68 -7.72
C ALA A 215 -0.46 5.23 -6.44
N GLY A 216 0.07 5.58 -5.28
CA GLY A 216 -0.62 5.54 -3.99
C GLY A 216 -1.01 6.94 -3.56
N THR A 217 -1.88 7.05 -2.55
CA THR A 217 -2.25 8.39 -2.02
C THR A 217 -1.03 9.11 -1.45
N ALA A 218 -0.07 8.39 -0.85
CA ALA A 218 1.17 8.98 -0.37
C ALA A 218 2.03 9.54 -1.53
N ASP A 219 2.15 8.83 -2.65
CA ASP A 219 2.92 9.28 -3.81
C ASP A 219 2.30 10.53 -4.44
N THR A 220 0.97 10.52 -4.64
CA THR A 220 0.23 11.71 -5.12
C THR A 220 0.44 12.90 -4.19
N MET A 221 0.29 12.71 -2.88
CA MET A 221 0.42 13.80 -1.92
C MET A 221 1.85 14.28 -1.74
N GLU A 222 2.86 13.47 -2.02
CA GLU A 222 4.26 13.89 -1.98
C GLU A 222 4.59 14.94 -3.07
N THR A 223 3.87 14.90 -4.20
CA THR A 223 3.94 15.94 -5.24
C THR A 223 3.30 17.26 -4.81
N LEU A 224 2.45 17.23 -3.77
CA LEU A 224 1.66 18.37 -3.29
C LEU A 224 2.19 18.94 -1.96
N THR A 225 2.78 18.11 -1.10
CA THR A 225 3.32 18.54 0.20
C THR A 225 4.33 17.51 0.73
N ASN A 226 4.75 17.62 1.99
CA ASN A 226 5.55 16.58 2.65
C ASN A 226 4.62 15.55 3.33
N VAL A 227 4.88 14.27 3.06
CA VAL A 227 4.11 13.13 3.59
C VAL A 227 4.90 12.34 4.64
N SER A 228 6.21 12.56 4.73
CA SER A 228 7.10 11.91 5.70
C SER A 228 7.10 12.75 6.98
N LEU A 229 6.23 12.37 7.92
CA LEU A 229 6.07 13.04 9.21
C LEU A 229 6.48 12.09 10.33
N SER A 230 7.21 12.58 11.33
CA SER A 230 7.32 11.85 12.60
C SER A 230 5.96 11.78 13.29
N LEU A 231 5.80 10.85 14.23
CA LEU A 231 4.56 10.73 15.01
C LEU A 231 4.19 12.04 15.73
N ASP A 232 5.17 12.76 16.27
CA ASP A 232 4.92 14.03 16.96
C ASP A 232 4.51 15.14 15.98
N GLN A 233 5.14 15.21 14.80
CA GLN A 233 4.72 16.13 13.74
C GLN A 233 3.29 15.83 13.28
N MET A 234 2.95 14.55 13.10
CA MET A 234 1.59 14.13 12.76
C MET A 234 0.58 14.57 13.82
N ARG A 235 0.88 14.35 15.10
CA ARG A 235 0.03 14.81 16.22
C ARG A 235 -0.18 16.32 16.19
N ASP A 236 0.87 17.07 15.94
CA ASP A 236 0.80 18.53 15.83
C ASP A 236 -0.06 19.00 14.65
N VAL A 237 0.07 18.38 13.49
CA VAL A 237 -0.77 18.67 12.32
C VAL A 237 -2.24 18.39 12.66
N VAL A 238 -2.55 17.19 13.14
CA VAL A 238 -3.93 16.79 13.43
C VAL A 238 -4.56 17.69 14.50
N ARG A 239 -3.82 18.04 15.56
CA ARG A 239 -4.28 18.98 16.60
C ARG A 239 -4.62 20.36 16.03
N ARG A 240 -3.85 20.86 15.07
CA ARG A 240 -4.04 22.21 14.50
C ARG A 240 -5.16 22.28 13.47
N VAL A 241 -5.25 21.29 12.59
CA VAL A 241 -6.13 21.37 11.40
C VAL A 241 -7.23 20.32 11.35
N GLY A 242 -7.18 19.29 12.20
CA GLY A 242 -8.16 18.21 12.30
C GLY A 242 -7.83 16.98 11.45
N GLY A 243 -6.88 17.07 10.52
CA GLY A 243 -6.53 15.91 9.69
C GLY A 243 -5.13 16.02 9.11
N CYS A 244 -4.64 14.90 8.60
CA CYS A 244 -3.35 14.81 7.94
C CYS A 244 -3.42 13.84 6.76
N LEU A 245 -2.42 13.92 5.88
CA LEU A 245 -2.18 13.05 4.74
C LEU A 245 -0.72 12.62 4.82
N ALA A 246 -0.45 11.57 5.59
CA ALA A 246 0.90 11.11 5.89
C ALA A 246 1.18 9.72 5.32
N TRP A 247 2.46 9.42 5.10
CA TRP A 247 2.92 8.11 4.69
C TRP A 247 3.05 7.17 5.89
N GLY A 248 2.33 6.06 5.88
CA GLY A 248 2.25 5.11 7.01
C GLY A 248 3.60 4.47 7.39
N GLY A 249 4.50 4.26 6.42
CA GLY A 249 5.81 3.62 6.66
C GLY A 249 6.72 4.41 7.61
N SER A 250 6.45 5.71 7.80
CA SER A 250 7.21 6.54 8.75
C SER A 250 6.84 6.30 10.22
N VAL A 251 5.72 5.62 10.52
CA VAL A 251 5.11 5.59 11.86
C VAL A 251 5.09 4.19 12.52
N ARG A 252 5.56 3.12 11.85
CA ARG A 252 5.63 1.74 12.39
C ARG A 252 4.36 1.30 13.16
N LEU A 253 3.19 1.48 12.54
CA LEU A 253 1.89 1.17 13.16
C LEU A 253 1.57 -0.32 13.13
N SER A 254 1.79 -0.99 12.00
CA SER A 254 1.56 -2.44 11.84
C SER A 254 2.76 -3.05 11.10
N PRO A 255 3.86 -3.40 11.80
CA PRO A 255 5.08 -3.88 11.15
C PRO A 255 4.92 -5.24 10.47
N ALA A 256 4.03 -6.09 11.00
CA ALA A 256 3.71 -7.38 10.40
C ALA A 256 3.10 -7.23 9.00
N ASP A 257 2.22 -6.24 8.82
CA ASP A 257 1.56 -5.94 7.55
C ASP A 257 2.56 -5.63 6.44
N ASP A 258 3.53 -4.75 6.73
CA ASP A 258 4.55 -4.35 5.75
C ASP A 258 5.40 -5.57 5.30
N LEU A 259 5.68 -6.51 6.20
CA LEU A 259 6.43 -7.74 5.91
C LEU A 259 5.62 -8.75 5.09
N LEU A 260 4.35 -8.93 5.43
CA LEU A 260 3.46 -9.89 4.74
C LEU A 260 3.15 -9.40 3.32
N ILE A 261 2.78 -8.13 3.14
CA ILE A 261 2.43 -7.54 1.84
C ILE A 261 3.58 -7.66 0.84
N GLN A 262 4.83 -7.55 1.30
CA GLN A 262 6.01 -7.71 0.44
C GLN A 262 6.02 -9.09 -0.24
N VAL A 263 5.71 -10.15 0.51
CA VAL A 263 5.71 -11.53 0.02
C VAL A 263 4.43 -11.84 -0.76
N GLU A 264 3.27 -11.37 -0.30
CA GLU A 264 1.98 -11.48 -1.02
C GLU A 264 2.11 -10.95 -2.45
N ARG A 265 2.78 -9.81 -2.62
CA ARG A 265 3.06 -9.22 -3.93
C ARG A 265 3.93 -10.13 -4.81
N ALA A 266 5.00 -10.70 -4.26
CA ALA A 266 5.89 -11.57 -5.02
C ALA A 266 5.18 -12.84 -5.50
N LEU A 267 4.20 -13.30 -4.72
CA LEU A 267 3.37 -14.46 -5.05
C LEU A 267 2.17 -14.13 -5.95
N ASP A 268 1.81 -12.85 -6.09
CA ASP A 268 0.54 -12.40 -6.70
C ASP A 268 -0.69 -13.04 -6.01
N ILE A 269 -0.63 -13.20 -4.69
CA ILE A 269 -1.70 -13.75 -3.85
C ILE A 269 -2.24 -12.66 -2.94
N ASP A 270 -3.55 -12.45 -2.98
CA ASP A 270 -4.25 -11.41 -2.22
C ASP A 270 -5.56 -12.01 -1.70
N SER A 271 -5.48 -12.69 -0.54
CA SER A 271 -6.62 -13.39 0.03
C SER A 271 -7.55 -12.45 0.80
N GLU A 272 -8.84 -12.76 0.81
CA GLU A 272 -9.87 -11.94 1.46
C GLU A 272 -9.57 -11.71 2.96
N GLY A 273 -9.27 -12.78 3.69
CA GLY A 273 -8.98 -12.70 5.12
C GLY A 273 -7.72 -11.90 5.46
N GLN A 274 -6.65 -12.06 4.68
CA GLN A 274 -5.43 -11.27 4.88
C GLN A 274 -5.62 -9.80 4.51
N LEU A 275 -6.40 -9.52 3.47
CA LEU A 275 -6.77 -8.16 3.10
C LEU A 275 -7.52 -7.48 4.25
N ILE A 276 -8.52 -8.15 4.82
CA ILE A 276 -9.30 -7.59 5.95
C ILE A 276 -8.37 -7.34 7.14
N ALA A 277 -7.54 -8.32 7.51
CA ALA A 277 -6.62 -8.19 8.64
C ALA A 277 -5.59 -7.07 8.44
N SER A 278 -5.00 -6.98 7.24
CA SER A 278 -4.13 -5.89 6.82
C SER A 278 -4.81 -4.53 7.01
N VAL A 279 -5.98 -4.37 6.41
CA VAL A 279 -6.69 -3.10 6.39
C VAL A 279 -7.05 -2.68 7.80
N LEU A 280 -7.77 -3.53 8.54
CA LEU A 280 -8.30 -3.20 9.86
C LEU A 280 -7.19 -3.00 10.89
N SER A 281 -6.13 -3.81 10.88
CA SER A 281 -5.02 -3.65 11.83
C SER A 281 -4.37 -2.27 11.71
N LYS A 282 -4.12 -1.79 10.50
CA LYS A 282 -3.62 -0.42 10.26
C LYS A 282 -4.59 0.68 10.68
N LYS A 283 -5.91 0.46 10.59
CA LYS A 283 -6.90 1.47 11.02
C LYS A 283 -6.96 1.55 12.55
N ILE A 284 -6.99 0.40 13.21
CA ILE A 284 -7.03 0.31 14.68
C ILE A 284 -5.72 0.84 15.29
N ALA A 285 -4.56 0.46 14.73
CA ALA A 285 -3.26 0.96 15.16
C ALA A 285 -3.13 2.48 14.96
N ALA A 286 -3.73 3.04 13.91
CA ALA A 286 -3.81 4.49 13.70
C ALA A 286 -4.79 5.20 14.65
N GLY A 287 -5.49 4.49 15.54
CA GLY A 287 -6.42 5.06 16.50
C GLY A 287 -7.79 5.40 15.93
N ALA A 288 -8.18 4.81 14.79
CA ALA A 288 -9.50 5.01 14.22
C ALA A 288 -10.58 4.35 15.10
N THR A 289 -11.72 5.02 15.21
CA THR A 289 -12.92 4.52 15.91
C THR A 289 -14.05 4.20 14.92
N HIS A 290 -14.03 4.88 13.78
CA HIS A 290 -15.01 4.77 12.71
C HIS A 290 -14.27 4.71 11.38
N VAL A 291 -14.61 3.75 10.51
CA VAL A 291 -13.94 3.59 9.21
C VAL A 291 -14.95 3.42 8.10
N LEU A 292 -14.77 4.17 7.01
CA LEU A 292 -15.49 3.88 5.77
C LEU A 292 -14.62 3.01 4.86
N ILE A 293 -15.16 1.89 4.38
CA ILE A 293 -14.54 0.99 3.42
C ILE A 293 -15.19 1.20 2.05
N ASP A 294 -14.42 1.75 1.10
CA ASP A 294 -14.81 1.95 -0.29
C ASP A 294 -14.39 0.73 -1.13
N ILE A 295 -15.36 0.06 -1.75
CA ILE A 295 -15.15 -1.14 -2.57
C ILE A 295 -15.58 -0.82 -4.01
N PRO A 296 -14.63 -0.50 -4.91
CA PRO A 296 -14.92 -0.39 -6.33
C PRO A 296 -15.25 -1.76 -6.94
N VAL A 297 -16.43 -1.87 -7.55
CA VAL A 297 -16.93 -3.09 -8.19
C VAL A 297 -16.95 -2.93 -9.69
N GLY A 298 -16.20 -3.75 -10.41
CA GLY A 298 -16.16 -3.69 -11.88
C GLY A 298 -15.32 -4.80 -12.51
N PRO A 299 -15.51 -5.04 -13.82
CA PRO A 299 -14.97 -6.23 -14.51
C PRO A 299 -13.44 -6.33 -14.42
N THR A 300 -12.75 -5.19 -14.40
CA THR A 300 -11.28 -5.08 -14.34
C THR A 300 -10.78 -4.51 -13.01
N ALA A 301 -11.67 -4.24 -12.05
CA ALA A 301 -11.31 -3.85 -10.70
C ALA A 301 -10.83 -5.07 -9.88
N LYS A 302 -10.38 -4.82 -8.64
CA LYS A 302 -10.00 -5.89 -7.71
C LYS A 302 -11.20 -6.76 -7.34
N VAL A 303 -12.35 -6.14 -7.10
CA VAL A 303 -13.62 -6.84 -6.84
C VAL A 303 -14.46 -6.83 -8.12
N ARG A 304 -14.67 -8.02 -8.70
CA ARG A 304 -15.20 -8.17 -10.07
C ARG A 304 -16.70 -8.40 -10.19
N SER A 305 -17.37 -8.70 -9.08
CA SER A 305 -18.80 -8.97 -9.07
C SER A 305 -19.43 -8.44 -7.79
N GLN A 306 -20.73 -8.16 -7.86
CA GLN A 306 -21.50 -7.73 -6.69
C GLN A 306 -21.49 -8.81 -5.60
N ALA A 307 -21.63 -10.08 -5.97
CA ALA A 307 -21.59 -11.18 -5.01
C ALA A 307 -20.25 -11.25 -4.22
N ALA A 308 -19.12 -10.99 -4.89
CA ALA A 308 -17.83 -10.91 -4.20
C ALA A 308 -17.73 -9.68 -3.29
N ALA A 309 -18.32 -8.55 -3.70
CA ALA A 309 -18.38 -7.34 -2.88
C ALA A 309 -19.24 -7.54 -1.63
N ASP A 310 -20.39 -8.19 -1.76
CA ASP A 310 -21.31 -8.48 -0.65
C ASP A 310 -20.67 -9.42 0.38
N LYS A 311 -19.97 -10.46 -0.09
CA LYS A 311 -19.21 -11.38 0.79
C LYS A 311 -18.11 -10.64 1.56
N LEU A 312 -17.28 -9.87 0.84
CA LEU A 312 -16.20 -9.09 1.44
C LEU A 312 -16.72 -8.06 2.45
N ALA A 313 -17.85 -7.41 2.15
CA ALA A 313 -18.50 -6.47 3.06
C ALA A 313 -18.96 -7.15 4.35
N ALA A 314 -19.62 -8.31 4.24
CA ALA A 314 -20.09 -9.06 5.39
C ALA A 314 -18.94 -9.48 6.32
N SER A 315 -17.82 -9.97 5.77
CA SER A 315 -16.65 -10.34 6.57
C SER A 315 -15.97 -9.12 7.20
N PHE A 316 -15.85 -8.00 6.48
CA PHE A 316 -15.39 -6.73 7.07
C PHE A 316 -16.24 -6.31 8.28
N GLU A 317 -17.57 -6.39 8.17
CA GLU A 317 -18.51 -6.01 9.23
C GLU A 317 -18.41 -6.94 10.44
N ALA A 318 -18.35 -8.25 10.20
CA ALA A 318 -18.19 -9.26 11.25
C ALA A 318 -16.89 -9.07 12.05
N VAL A 319 -15.75 -8.95 11.36
CA VAL A 319 -14.44 -8.79 11.99
C VAL A 319 -14.34 -7.44 12.71
N ALA A 320 -14.85 -6.36 12.11
CA ALA A 320 -14.80 -5.04 12.74
C ALA A 320 -15.65 -4.97 14.01
N ALA A 321 -16.83 -5.61 14.03
CA ALA A 321 -17.67 -5.71 15.22
C ALA A 321 -16.94 -6.40 16.38
N ASN A 322 -16.20 -7.47 16.10
CA ASN A 322 -15.39 -8.20 17.10
C ASN A 322 -14.16 -7.42 17.60
N LEU A 323 -13.83 -6.29 16.97
CA LEU A 323 -12.68 -5.43 17.30
C LEU A 323 -13.13 -4.05 17.80
N ASP A 324 -14.41 -3.88 18.15
CA ASP A 324 -15.02 -2.62 18.60
C ASP A 324 -14.80 -1.45 17.62
N LEU A 325 -14.70 -1.74 16.33
CA LEU A 325 -14.51 -0.75 15.27
C LEU A 325 -15.82 -0.55 14.51
N LYS A 326 -16.35 0.66 14.52
CA LYS A 326 -17.55 0.98 13.73
C LYS A 326 -17.15 1.14 12.28
N ILE A 327 -17.79 0.40 11.38
CA ILE A 327 -17.52 0.55 9.95
C ILE A 327 -18.78 0.82 9.14
N ARG A 328 -18.59 1.39 7.95
CA ARG A 328 -19.59 1.47 6.90
C ARG A 328 -18.93 1.07 5.59
N VAL A 329 -19.53 0.14 4.87
CA VAL A 329 -19.06 -0.27 3.55
C VAL A 329 -19.86 0.49 2.48
N LEU A 330 -19.16 1.01 1.46
CA LEU A 330 -19.77 1.59 0.27
C LEU A 330 -19.27 0.86 -0.98
N PHE A 331 -20.21 0.44 -1.81
CA PHE A 331 -19.92 -0.05 -3.15
C PHE A 331 -19.87 1.11 -4.13
N THR A 332 -18.76 1.26 -4.85
CA THR A 332 -18.58 2.31 -5.86
C THR A 332 -18.33 1.71 -7.24
N ASP A 333 -18.58 2.48 -8.30
CA ASP A 333 -18.37 2.01 -9.67
C ASP A 333 -16.88 1.74 -9.95
N GLY A 334 -16.55 0.53 -10.38
CA GLY A 334 -15.20 0.11 -10.77
C GLY A 334 -15.06 -0.12 -12.28
N SER A 335 -16.02 0.31 -13.10
CA SER A 335 -16.04 0.04 -14.54
C SER A 335 -14.98 0.78 -15.34
N GLN A 336 -14.49 1.92 -14.85
CA GLN A 336 -13.51 2.78 -15.51
C GLN A 336 -12.66 3.55 -14.47
N PRO A 337 -11.50 4.12 -14.86
CA PRO A 337 -10.72 4.99 -13.99
C PRO A 337 -11.56 6.16 -13.48
N VAL A 338 -11.23 6.65 -12.28
CA VAL A 338 -11.90 7.82 -11.71
C VAL A 338 -11.03 9.05 -11.98
N GLY A 339 -11.64 10.11 -12.48
CA GLY A 339 -10.92 11.30 -12.93
C GLY A 339 -10.26 11.09 -14.29
N ARG A 340 -9.29 11.97 -14.61
CA ARG A 340 -8.55 11.96 -15.87
C ARG A 340 -7.12 11.45 -15.68
N GLY A 341 -6.48 11.83 -14.59
CA GLY A 341 -5.10 11.50 -14.31
C GLY A 341 -4.92 10.12 -13.68
N ILE A 342 -3.95 9.38 -14.17
CA ILE A 342 -3.43 8.14 -13.58
C ILE A 342 -1.93 8.34 -13.37
N GLY A 343 -1.46 8.30 -12.13
CA GLY A 343 -0.06 8.62 -11.77
C GLY A 343 0.06 9.84 -10.83
N PRO A 344 1.18 10.00 -10.09
CA PRO A 344 1.23 10.89 -8.94
C PRO A 344 0.88 12.36 -9.26
N ALA A 345 1.55 13.00 -10.22
CA ALA A 345 1.31 14.40 -10.56
C ALA A 345 -0.01 14.63 -11.29
N LEU A 346 -0.43 13.69 -12.15
CA LEU A 346 -1.67 13.80 -12.92
C LEU A 346 -2.89 13.67 -12.00
N GLU A 347 -2.86 12.75 -11.04
CA GLU A 347 -3.92 12.64 -10.04
C GLU A 347 -3.92 13.85 -9.08
N ALA A 348 -2.75 14.39 -8.76
CA ALA A 348 -2.62 15.61 -7.96
C ALA A 348 -3.27 16.82 -8.66
N ARG A 349 -3.09 16.95 -9.99
CA ARG A 349 -3.78 17.96 -10.80
C ARG A 349 -5.30 17.84 -10.67
N ASP A 350 -5.83 16.63 -10.73
CA ASP A 350 -7.28 16.38 -10.65
C ASP A 350 -7.85 16.73 -9.27
N ILE A 351 -7.14 16.37 -8.19
CA ILE A 351 -7.48 16.78 -6.81
C ILE A 351 -7.58 18.30 -6.70
N LEU A 352 -6.56 19.01 -7.21
CA LEU A 352 -6.52 20.46 -7.18
C LEU A 352 -7.68 21.06 -7.97
N ALA A 353 -7.98 20.51 -9.16
CA ALA A 353 -9.09 20.98 -9.98
C ALA A 353 -10.44 20.86 -9.27
N VAL A 354 -10.68 19.72 -8.59
CA VAL A 354 -11.91 19.50 -7.83
C VAL A 354 -11.99 20.44 -6.62
N LEU A 355 -10.94 20.51 -5.79
CA LEU A 355 -10.97 21.34 -4.59
C LEU A 355 -11.12 22.83 -4.90
N GLN A 356 -10.52 23.30 -5.99
CA GLN A 356 -10.61 24.69 -6.44
C GLN A 356 -11.91 25.00 -7.20
N ASN A 357 -12.83 24.04 -7.33
CA ASN A 357 -14.06 24.17 -8.12
C ASN A 357 -13.82 24.66 -9.56
N ARG A 358 -12.75 24.18 -10.20
CA ARG A 358 -12.48 24.56 -11.59
C ARG A 358 -13.54 23.98 -12.53
N ALA A 359 -13.91 24.74 -13.55
CA ALA A 359 -14.91 24.32 -14.53
C ALA A 359 -14.51 23.04 -15.29
N ASP A 360 -13.20 22.81 -15.45
CA ASP A 360 -12.65 21.62 -16.10
C ASP A 360 -12.38 20.45 -15.13
N SER A 361 -12.81 20.54 -13.87
CA SER A 361 -12.61 19.47 -12.89
C SER A 361 -13.33 18.17 -13.29
N PRO A 362 -12.75 16.99 -13.01
CA PRO A 362 -13.42 15.71 -13.26
C PRO A 362 -14.63 15.52 -12.33
N SER A 363 -15.83 15.49 -12.92
CA SER A 363 -17.09 15.40 -12.18
C SER A 363 -17.25 14.07 -11.45
N ASP A 364 -16.81 12.97 -12.05
CA ASP A 364 -16.87 11.63 -11.47
C ASP A 364 -16.02 11.51 -10.19
N LEU A 365 -14.80 12.08 -10.17
CA LEU A 365 -13.96 12.18 -8.98
C LEU A 365 -14.62 13.05 -7.91
N ARG A 366 -15.18 14.20 -8.32
CA ARG A 366 -15.90 15.12 -7.43
C ARG A 366 -17.09 14.44 -6.76
N ASP A 367 -17.97 13.85 -7.55
CA ASP A 367 -19.23 13.29 -7.09
C ASP A 367 -18.96 12.06 -6.21
N ARG A 368 -17.97 11.23 -6.54
CA ARG A 368 -17.53 10.12 -5.68
C ARG A 368 -16.94 10.61 -4.35
N ALA A 369 -16.11 11.66 -4.36
CA ALA A 369 -15.55 12.21 -3.13
C ALA A 369 -16.64 12.80 -2.22
N VAL A 370 -17.64 13.48 -2.80
CA VAL A 370 -18.80 14.01 -2.08
C VAL A 370 -19.66 12.90 -1.50
N LEU A 371 -19.95 11.84 -2.28
CA LEU A 371 -20.68 10.66 -1.80
C LEU A 371 -19.99 10.02 -0.58
N ILE A 372 -18.68 9.78 -0.68
CA ILE A 372 -17.89 9.18 0.40
C ILE A 372 -17.87 10.10 1.64
N ALA A 373 -17.58 11.39 1.45
CA ALA A 373 -17.53 12.35 2.55
C ALA A 373 -18.90 12.49 3.23
N GLY A 374 -19.99 12.50 2.45
CA GLY A 374 -21.34 12.57 2.97
C GLY A 374 -21.71 11.35 3.82
N ALA A 375 -21.42 10.15 3.33
CA ALA A 375 -21.64 8.93 4.10
C ALA A 375 -20.83 8.90 5.41
N MET A 376 -19.61 9.45 5.41
CA MET A 376 -18.77 9.59 6.60
C MET A 376 -19.30 10.64 7.59
N LEU A 377 -19.92 11.73 7.10
CA LEU A 377 -20.59 12.72 7.96
C LEU A 377 -21.80 12.11 8.66
N GLU A 378 -22.63 11.37 7.92
CA GLU A 378 -23.80 10.67 8.46
C GLU A 378 -23.43 9.67 9.57
N MET A 379 -22.27 9.01 9.47
CA MET A 379 -21.79 8.08 10.50
C MET A 379 -21.58 8.74 11.87
N VAL A 380 -21.35 10.05 11.93
CA VAL A 380 -20.88 10.73 13.15
C VAL A 380 -21.68 11.97 13.57
N LYS A 381 -22.59 12.47 12.72
CA LYS A 381 -23.32 13.72 12.96
C LYS A 381 -24.82 13.57 13.24
N ASP A 382 -25.34 12.36 13.44
CA ASP A 382 -26.77 12.10 13.63
C ASP A 382 -27.62 12.82 12.56
N MET A 383 -27.30 12.54 11.29
CA MET A 383 -27.93 13.16 10.12
C MET A 383 -28.84 12.15 9.43
N ALA A 384 -29.91 12.64 8.78
CA ALA A 384 -30.73 11.77 7.96
C ALA A 384 -29.97 11.32 6.70
N PRO A 385 -30.27 10.12 6.14
CA PRO A 385 -29.64 9.68 4.91
C PRO A 385 -29.81 10.70 3.78
N GLY A 386 -28.70 11.09 3.14
CA GLY A 386 -28.64 12.07 2.07
C GLY A 386 -28.21 13.47 2.52
N GLU A 387 -28.51 13.88 3.76
CA GLU A 387 -28.13 15.21 4.27
C GLU A 387 -26.61 15.38 4.34
N GLY A 388 -25.87 14.28 4.58
CA GLY A 388 -24.41 14.30 4.58
C GLY A 388 -23.84 14.67 3.21
N ILE A 389 -24.44 14.17 2.14
CA ILE A 389 -24.05 14.46 0.75
C ILE A 389 -24.27 15.94 0.45
N ASP A 390 -25.41 16.49 0.82
CA ASP A 390 -25.73 17.91 0.64
C ASP A 390 -24.73 18.82 1.39
N LEU A 391 -24.41 18.46 2.64
CA LEU A 391 -23.41 19.19 3.43
C LEU A 391 -22.02 19.08 2.82
N ALA A 392 -21.61 17.90 2.36
CA ALA A 392 -20.33 17.69 1.70
C ALA A 392 -20.22 18.53 0.41
N MET A 393 -21.26 18.51 -0.42
CA MET A 393 -21.34 19.29 -1.66
C MET A 393 -21.28 20.79 -1.38
N LYS A 394 -22.04 21.28 -0.39
CA LYS A 394 -22.03 22.68 0.04
C LYS A 394 -20.64 23.10 0.55
N THR A 395 -19.99 22.24 1.32
CA THR A 395 -18.64 22.49 1.87
C THR A 395 -17.60 22.58 0.77
N LEU A 396 -17.69 21.72 -0.25
CA LEU A 396 -16.82 21.78 -1.42
C LEU A 396 -17.07 23.05 -2.24
N ASN A 397 -18.32 23.32 -2.62
CA ASN A 397 -18.71 24.47 -3.45
C ASN A 397 -18.38 25.83 -2.81
N SER A 398 -18.46 25.93 -1.48
CA SER A 398 -18.13 27.16 -0.76
C SER A 398 -16.63 27.48 -0.71
N GLY A 399 -15.76 26.54 -1.12
CA GLY A 399 -14.30 26.67 -1.00
C GLY A 399 -13.77 26.37 0.41
N ALA A 400 -14.64 26.00 1.37
CA ALA A 400 -14.20 25.63 2.72
C ALA A 400 -13.28 24.40 2.72
N ALA A 401 -13.56 23.41 1.86
CA ALA A 401 -12.68 22.26 1.67
C ALA A 401 -11.29 22.68 1.15
N TRP A 402 -11.22 23.57 0.15
CA TRP A 402 -9.95 24.10 -0.35
C TRP A 402 -9.12 24.81 0.73
N ASN A 403 -9.76 25.65 1.54
CA ASN A 403 -9.10 26.35 2.63
C ASN A 403 -8.50 25.37 3.65
N LYS A 404 -9.20 24.28 3.96
CA LYS A 404 -8.69 23.23 4.83
C LYS A 404 -7.58 22.41 4.21
N PHE A 405 -7.68 22.07 2.94
CA PHE A 405 -6.59 21.41 2.21
C PHE A 405 -5.30 22.24 2.28
N MET A 406 -5.39 23.54 2.01
CA MET A 406 -4.26 24.47 2.11
C MET A 406 -3.68 24.54 3.53
N ALA A 407 -4.54 24.54 4.55
CA ALA A 407 -4.10 24.51 5.95
C ALA A 407 -3.37 23.21 6.30
N ILE A 408 -3.85 22.05 5.82
CA ILE A 408 -3.18 20.75 5.99
C ILE A 408 -1.80 20.79 5.34
N CYS A 409 -1.71 21.18 4.07
CA CYS A 409 -0.43 21.27 3.36
C CYS A 409 0.53 22.25 4.06
N ALA A 410 0.05 23.42 4.51
CA ALA A 410 0.87 24.36 5.26
C ALA A 410 1.42 23.76 6.56
N ALA A 411 0.59 23.03 7.31
CA ALA A 411 1.01 22.35 8.54
C ALA A 411 1.99 21.20 8.28
N GLN A 412 1.94 20.56 7.11
CA GLN A 412 2.79 19.42 6.75
C GLN A 412 4.13 19.80 6.11
N GLY A 413 4.37 21.07 5.77
CA GLY A 413 5.63 21.51 5.15
C GLY A 413 5.45 22.45 3.95
N GLY A 414 4.24 22.94 3.71
CA GLY A 414 3.93 23.86 2.62
C GLY A 414 3.40 23.15 1.38
N MET A 415 2.84 23.97 0.47
CA MET A 415 2.32 23.52 -0.81
C MET A 415 3.44 23.44 -1.85
N LYS A 416 3.47 22.37 -2.62
CA LYS A 416 4.35 22.16 -3.77
C LYS A 416 3.54 22.17 -5.06
N THR A 417 4.22 22.46 -6.16
CA THR A 417 3.64 22.34 -7.51
C THR A 417 3.98 20.95 -8.07
N PRO A 418 2.98 20.16 -8.49
CA PRO A 418 3.24 18.87 -9.14
C PRO A 418 4.12 19.04 -10.39
N PRO A 419 5.09 18.13 -10.62
CA PRO A 419 5.97 18.20 -11.79
C PRO A 419 5.22 17.88 -13.09
N ILE A 420 5.83 18.22 -14.22
CA ILE A 420 5.25 18.03 -15.56
C ILE A 420 6.23 17.21 -16.40
N ALA A 421 5.74 16.12 -16.99
CA ALA A 421 6.54 15.27 -17.85
C ALA A 421 6.96 15.99 -19.14
N PRO A 422 8.25 15.91 -19.53
CA PRO A 422 8.78 16.50 -20.77
C PRO A 422 8.38 15.70 -22.02
N TYR A 423 8.14 14.40 -21.91
CA TYR A 423 7.80 13.54 -23.05
C TYR A 423 6.35 13.09 -22.98
N ARG A 424 5.66 13.14 -24.13
CA ARG A 424 4.25 12.78 -24.23
C ARG A 424 3.95 12.06 -25.53
N TYR A 425 3.01 11.13 -25.48
CA TYR A 425 2.47 10.44 -26.65
C TYR A 425 0.95 10.37 -26.55
N ALA A 426 0.24 10.82 -27.58
CA ALA A 426 -1.22 10.77 -27.63
C ALA A 426 -1.70 9.57 -28.45
N LEU A 427 -2.57 8.75 -27.86
CA LEU A 427 -3.29 7.72 -28.60
C LEU A 427 -4.49 8.35 -29.30
N ILE A 428 -4.49 8.36 -30.62
CA ILE A 428 -5.55 8.99 -31.42
C ILE A 428 -6.56 7.94 -31.89
N ALA A 429 -7.85 8.26 -31.76
CA ALA A 429 -8.95 7.44 -32.26
C ALA A 429 -8.85 7.26 -33.78
N LYS A 430 -8.70 6.02 -34.24
CA LYS A 430 -8.63 5.69 -35.69
C LYS A 430 -9.99 5.72 -36.39
N LYS A 431 -11.08 5.59 -35.63
CA LYS A 431 -12.46 5.56 -36.12
C LYS A 431 -13.38 6.28 -35.14
N SER A 432 -14.48 6.83 -35.64
CA SER A 432 -15.56 7.34 -34.78
C SER A 432 -16.32 6.17 -34.14
N GLY A 433 -16.86 6.38 -32.95
CA GLY A 433 -17.65 5.38 -32.22
C GLY A 433 -18.01 5.82 -30.82
N ILE A 434 -18.56 4.91 -30.03
CA ILE A 434 -18.84 5.14 -28.60
C ILE A 434 -17.89 4.28 -27.78
N VAL A 435 -17.31 4.84 -26.72
CA VAL A 435 -16.45 4.10 -25.78
C VAL A 435 -17.29 3.05 -25.05
N THR A 436 -17.02 1.77 -25.27
CA THR A 436 -17.79 0.66 -24.68
C THR A 436 -17.06 -0.08 -23.58
N ASN A 437 -15.74 0.02 -23.52
CA ASN A 437 -14.93 -0.62 -22.50
C ASN A 437 -13.64 0.17 -22.26
N ILE A 438 -13.20 0.19 -21.00
CA ILE A 438 -11.90 0.72 -20.57
C ILE A 438 -11.26 -0.30 -19.61
N ASP A 439 -10.09 -0.84 -19.96
CA ASP A 439 -9.40 -1.81 -19.12
C ASP A 439 -8.50 -1.13 -18.07
N ASN A 440 -8.94 -1.14 -16.81
CA ASN A 440 -8.23 -0.55 -15.68
C ASN A 440 -6.86 -1.19 -15.40
N ARG A 441 -6.71 -2.50 -15.63
CA ARG A 441 -5.47 -3.24 -15.34
C ARG A 441 -4.41 -2.92 -16.38
N GLN A 442 -4.80 -2.92 -17.66
CA GLN A 442 -3.91 -2.58 -18.76
C GLN A 442 -3.52 -1.09 -18.71
N LEU A 443 -4.46 -0.17 -18.42
CA LEU A 443 -4.13 1.24 -18.18
C LEU A 443 -3.15 1.42 -17.02
N SER A 444 -3.36 0.68 -15.93
CA SER A 444 -2.43 0.70 -14.79
C SER A 444 -1.04 0.22 -15.19
N LYS A 445 -0.94 -0.77 -16.10
CA LYS A 445 0.34 -1.24 -16.62
C LYS A 445 1.00 -0.21 -17.52
N VAL A 446 0.27 0.46 -18.41
CA VAL A 446 0.78 1.56 -19.26
C VAL A 446 1.38 2.67 -18.40
N ALA A 447 0.66 3.14 -17.38
CA ALA A 447 1.14 4.19 -16.48
C ALA A 447 2.43 3.79 -15.74
N LYS A 448 2.54 2.52 -15.32
CA LYS A 448 3.77 2.00 -14.69
C LYS A 448 4.94 1.89 -15.65
N LEU A 449 4.70 1.42 -16.87
CA LEU A 449 5.74 1.35 -17.90
C LEU A 449 6.24 2.74 -18.30
N ALA A 450 5.39 3.76 -18.17
CA ALA A 450 5.77 5.15 -18.40
C ALA A 450 6.63 5.77 -17.27
N GLY A 451 6.82 5.06 -16.15
CA GLY A 451 7.66 5.49 -15.01
C GLY A 451 6.91 5.60 -13.67
N ALA A 452 5.57 5.59 -13.66
CA ALA A 452 4.81 5.79 -12.41
C ALA A 452 4.90 4.58 -11.45
N PRO A 453 5.00 4.78 -10.12
CA PRO A 453 5.08 6.06 -9.41
C PRO A 453 6.51 6.59 -9.19
N ALA A 454 7.54 5.87 -9.66
CA ALA A 454 8.94 6.22 -9.39
C ALA A 454 9.29 7.61 -9.96
N ASP A 455 8.79 7.89 -11.16
CA ASP A 455 8.83 9.21 -11.80
C ASP A 455 7.51 9.94 -11.53
N PRO A 456 7.48 10.95 -10.67
CA PRO A 456 6.22 11.52 -10.20
C PRO A 456 5.42 12.22 -11.29
N ALA A 457 6.06 12.71 -12.36
CA ALA A 457 5.38 13.36 -13.47
C ALA A 457 4.81 12.37 -14.50
N ALA A 458 5.21 11.09 -14.43
CA ALA A 458 4.79 10.06 -15.35
C ALA A 458 3.37 9.55 -15.07
N GLY A 459 2.73 9.00 -16.11
CA GLY A 459 1.40 8.43 -16.00
C GLY A 459 0.59 8.47 -17.31
N VAL A 460 -0.73 8.38 -17.17
CA VAL A 460 -1.69 8.46 -18.28
C VAL A 460 -2.73 9.53 -17.97
N ASP A 461 -3.00 10.39 -18.95
CA ASP A 461 -4.07 11.39 -18.93
C ASP A 461 -5.19 10.94 -19.86
N MET A 462 -6.35 10.65 -19.30
CA MET A 462 -7.54 10.16 -20.01
C MET A 462 -8.33 11.34 -20.58
N HIS A 463 -8.71 11.24 -21.86
CA HIS A 463 -9.50 12.26 -22.57
C HIS A 463 -10.93 11.83 -22.85
N VAL A 464 -11.24 10.56 -22.58
CA VAL A 464 -12.56 9.96 -22.85
C VAL A 464 -13.05 9.15 -21.66
N HIS A 465 -14.37 9.08 -21.52
CA HIS A 465 -15.06 8.27 -20.53
C HIS A 465 -15.94 7.19 -21.19
N LEU A 466 -16.28 6.16 -20.43
CA LEU A 466 -17.22 5.12 -20.84
C LEU A 466 -18.56 5.74 -21.27
N GLY A 467 -19.08 5.29 -22.41
CA GLY A 467 -20.32 5.79 -23.02
C GLY A 467 -20.16 7.09 -23.82
N GLN A 468 -18.97 7.71 -23.84
CA GLN A 468 -18.74 8.94 -24.59
C GLN A 468 -18.65 8.66 -26.10
N PRO A 469 -19.34 9.44 -26.95
CA PRO A 469 -19.10 9.44 -28.39
C PRO A 469 -17.76 10.12 -28.71
N VAL A 470 -17.00 9.52 -29.61
CA VAL A 470 -15.67 9.97 -30.02
C VAL A 470 -15.60 10.01 -31.55
N ASP A 471 -15.03 11.07 -32.10
CA ASP A 471 -14.76 11.18 -33.53
C ASP A 471 -13.35 10.67 -33.88
N ALA A 472 -13.20 10.12 -35.09
CA ALA A 472 -11.89 9.80 -35.63
C ALA A 472 -10.97 11.05 -35.59
N GLY A 473 -9.74 10.89 -35.11
CA GLY A 473 -8.80 11.99 -34.89
C GLY A 473 -8.80 12.56 -33.47
N THR A 474 -9.76 12.18 -32.62
CA THR A 474 -9.79 12.64 -31.22
C THR A 474 -8.76 11.88 -30.37
N PRO A 475 -7.98 12.54 -29.50
CA PRO A 475 -7.16 11.87 -28.51
C PRO A 475 -8.02 11.06 -27.54
N LEU A 476 -7.69 9.78 -27.33
CA LEU A 476 -8.32 8.91 -26.34
C LEU A 476 -7.63 9.03 -24.98
N LEU A 477 -6.30 9.02 -25.00
CA LEU A 477 -5.44 9.21 -23.83
C LEU A 477 -4.11 9.85 -24.25
N THR A 478 -3.34 10.33 -23.27
CA THR A 478 -1.96 10.77 -23.45
C THR A 478 -1.08 10.12 -22.40
N ILE A 479 0.00 9.46 -22.83
CA ILE A 479 1.05 8.94 -21.96
C ILE A 479 2.00 10.07 -21.64
N HIS A 480 2.39 10.20 -20.38
CA HIS A 480 3.37 11.14 -19.85
C HIS A 480 4.54 10.36 -19.27
N ALA A 481 5.78 10.70 -19.64
CA ALA A 481 6.98 10.04 -19.14
C ALA A 481 8.13 11.03 -18.90
N GLU A 482 9.00 10.72 -17.94
CA GLU A 482 10.21 11.52 -17.64
C GLU A 482 11.41 11.12 -18.50
N SER A 483 11.42 9.91 -19.05
CA SER A 483 12.42 9.46 -20.03
C SER A 483 11.81 9.02 -21.37
N VAL A 484 12.61 9.11 -22.43
CA VAL A 484 12.24 8.61 -23.77
C VAL A 484 12.11 7.09 -23.77
N GLY A 485 12.94 6.38 -22.98
CA GLY A 485 12.92 4.91 -22.92
C GLY A 485 11.61 4.38 -22.34
N GLU A 486 11.18 4.93 -21.20
CA GLU A 486 9.90 4.58 -20.57
C GLU A 486 8.70 4.92 -21.47
N LEU A 487 8.75 6.07 -22.15
CA LEU A 487 7.70 6.42 -23.12
C LEU A 487 7.59 5.35 -24.21
N ASN A 488 8.72 4.96 -24.81
CA ASN A 488 8.74 3.94 -25.86
C ASN A 488 8.20 2.60 -25.35
N TYR A 489 8.63 2.13 -24.17
CA TYR A 489 8.10 0.89 -23.57
C TYR A 489 6.58 0.94 -23.35
N ALA A 490 6.07 2.07 -22.85
CA ALA A 490 4.64 2.24 -22.64
C ALA A 490 3.85 2.29 -23.96
N VAL A 491 4.40 2.93 -25.00
CA VAL A 491 3.80 3.01 -26.34
C VAL A 491 3.80 1.65 -27.03
N ASP A 492 4.90 0.89 -26.94
CA ASP A 492 4.98 -0.46 -27.52
C ASP A 492 3.93 -1.38 -26.88
N TYR A 493 3.83 -1.37 -25.54
CA TYR A 493 2.81 -2.13 -24.82
C TYR A 493 1.39 -1.72 -25.22
N LEU A 494 1.12 -0.42 -25.36
CA LEU A 494 -0.16 0.10 -25.81
C LEU A 494 -0.48 -0.36 -27.25
N GLY A 495 0.52 -0.44 -28.13
CA GLY A 495 0.39 -0.92 -29.50
C GLY A 495 0.03 -2.39 -29.60
N GLU A 496 0.51 -3.22 -28.67
CA GLU A 496 0.18 -4.65 -28.56
C GLU A 496 -1.19 -4.92 -27.93
N HIS A 497 -1.74 -3.96 -27.17
CA HIS A 497 -2.99 -4.11 -26.43
C HIS A 497 -4.06 -3.12 -26.93
N THR A 498 -4.62 -3.39 -28.11
CA THR A 498 -5.60 -2.49 -28.76
C THR A 498 -6.95 -2.40 -28.06
N ASP A 499 -7.23 -3.30 -27.12
CA ASP A 499 -8.53 -3.42 -26.45
C ASP A 499 -8.59 -2.65 -25.11
N ILE A 500 -7.55 -1.85 -24.80
CA ILE A 500 -7.52 -0.99 -23.61
C ILE A 500 -8.70 -0.01 -23.61
N ILE A 501 -9.04 0.55 -24.77
CA ILE A 501 -10.21 1.40 -25.00
C ILE A 501 -10.94 0.90 -26.24
N CYS A 502 -12.12 0.31 -26.07
CA CYS A 502 -12.91 -0.20 -27.19
C CYS A 502 -13.92 0.84 -27.68
N LEU A 503 -14.03 0.98 -29.00
CA LEU A 503 -15.02 1.82 -29.67
C LEU A 503 -16.01 0.96 -30.48
N SER A 504 -17.31 1.08 -30.20
CA SER A 504 -18.37 0.49 -31.03
C SER A 504 -18.86 1.47 -32.10
N THR A 505 -19.19 0.94 -33.28
CA THR A 505 -19.77 1.72 -34.40
C THR A 505 -21.29 1.86 -34.29
N GLU A 506 -21.94 1.12 -33.39
CA GLU A 506 -23.39 1.22 -33.17
C GLU A 506 -23.74 2.49 -32.40
N ARG A 507 -24.41 3.44 -33.07
CA ARG A 507 -25.21 4.44 -32.36
C ARG A 507 -26.30 3.67 -31.62
N ARG A 508 -26.41 3.82 -30.30
CA ARG A 508 -27.62 3.37 -29.58
C ARG A 508 -28.80 4.18 -30.11
N ASP A 509 -29.50 3.65 -31.10
CA ASP A 509 -30.85 4.06 -31.47
C ASP A 509 -31.80 3.63 -30.33
N LYS A 510 -31.81 4.40 -29.26
CA LYS A 510 -32.84 4.34 -28.22
C LYS A 510 -33.22 5.76 -27.83
N GLU A 511 -34.16 6.32 -28.58
CA GLU A 511 -35.32 7.11 -28.11
C GLU A 511 -36.02 7.79 -29.30
N LYS A 512 -36.65 6.97 -30.14
CA LYS A 512 -37.91 7.30 -30.82
C LYS A 512 -38.61 5.97 -31.05
N HIS A 513 -39.65 5.68 -30.28
CA HIS A 513 -40.82 4.84 -30.56
C HIS A 513 -41.42 4.42 -29.20
N GLY A 514 -42.52 5.09 -28.81
CA GLY A 514 -43.32 4.78 -27.62
C GLY A 514 -43.70 6.02 -26.86
#